data_AF-A0A6S7KF44-F1
#
_entry.id   AF-A0A6S7KF44-F1
#
_cell.length_a   1.000
_cell.length_b   1.000
_cell.length_c   1.000
_cell.angle_alpha   90.00
_cell.angle_beta   90.00
_cell.angle_gamma   90.00
#
_symmetry.space_group_name_H-M   'P 1'
#
loop_
_entity.id
_entity.type
_entity.pdbx_description
1 polymer ?
#
loop_
_entity_poly.entity_id
_entity_poly.type
_entity_poly.pdbx_seq_one_letter_code
_entity_poly.pdbx_strand_id
1 'polypeptide(L)'
;SSQSSTSEGSISSSKSSQPKSKQCEACRSIPADHPGFLSIDKHAHVSYTSRRNPAHQDIYSVVRQACVRSLSCEICPGREGPIFFGEDANGYVLSHTFFLKDSQARGLQR
;
A
#
# COMPACT_ATOMS: atom_id res chain seq x y z
N SER A 1 48.08 -31.32 9.31
CA SER A 1 47.06 -31.33 10.38
C SER A 1 47.11 -30.02 11.12
N SER A 2 45.93 -29.44 11.32
CA SER A 2 45.63 -28.03 11.55
C SER A 2 46.14 -27.46 12.88
N GLN A 3 46.61 -26.21 12.85
CA GLN A 3 46.75 -25.36 14.03
C GLN A 3 45.45 -24.59 14.26
N SER A 4 44.94 -24.63 15.50
CA SER A 4 43.76 -23.93 15.97
C SER A 4 44.11 -22.51 16.41
N SER A 5 43.51 -21.50 15.78
CA SER A 5 43.54 -20.11 16.23
C SER A 5 42.17 -19.74 16.82
N THR A 6 42.13 -19.46 18.12
CA THR A 6 41.00 -18.80 18.79
C THR A 6 41.21 -17.29 18.74
N SER A 7 40.31 -16.56 18.10
CA SER A 7 40.21 -15.10 18.18
C SER A 7 38.84 -14.71 18.72
N GLU A 8 38.84 -14.09 19.89
CA GLU A 8 37.67 -13.48 20.52
C GLU A 8 37.19 -12.31 19.64
N GLY A 9 35.99 -12.44 19.08
CA GLY A 9 35.32 -11.41 18.30
C GLY A 9 34.24 -10.72 19.14
N SER A 10 34.50 -9.47 19.53
CA SER A 10 33.56 -8.58 20.20
C SER A 10 32.26 -8.44 19.39
N ILE A 11 31.14 -8.91 19.95
CA ILE A 11 29.80 -8.74 19.36
C ILE A 11 29.40 -7.27 19.51
N SER A 12 29.68 -6.47 18.49
CA SER A 12 29.10 -5.14 18.35
C SER A 12 27.65 -5.30 17.94
N SER A 13 26.72 -4.98 18.86
CA SER A 13 25.29 -4.93 18.60
C SER A 13 25.01 -3.85 17.55
N SER A 14 24.96 -4.25 16.28
CA SER A 14 24.49 -3.42 15.19
C SER A 14 23.01 -3.09 15.42
N LYS A 15 22.74 -1.95 16.04
CA LYS A 15 21.43 -1.30 16.00
C LYS A 15 21.11 -1.08 14.52
N SER A 16 20.32 -1.98 13.94
CA SER A 16 19.75 -1.78 12.61
C SER A 16 18.80 -0.59 12.69
N SER A 17 19.32 0.61 12.46
CA SER A 17 18.52 1.78 12.17
C SER A 17 17.81 1.49 10.85
N GLN A 18 16.60 0.96 10.95
CA GLN A 18 15.65 0.90 9.84
C GLN A 18 15.66 2.30 9.17
N PRO A 19 16.02 2.41 7.87
CA PRO A 19 15.96 3.70 7.21
C PRO A 19 14.49 4.15 7.27
N LYS A 20 14.24 5.29 7.92
CA LYS A 20 12.93 5.96 7.87
C LYS A 20 12.59 6.10 6.39
N SER A 21 11.60 5.34 5.92
CA SER A 21 11.24 5.33 4.51
C SER A 21 10.85 6.76 4.14
N LYS A 22 11.67 7.39 3.30
CA LYS A 22 11.31 8.68 2.70
C LYS A 22 10.17 8.35 1.74
N GLN A 23 8.93 8.45 2.22
CA GLN A 23 7.77 8.34 1.35
C GLN A 23 7.90 9.42 0.27
N CYS A 24 7.81 9.00 -0.99
CA CYS A 24 7.84 9.92 -2.13
C CYS A 24 6.70 10.94 -1.97
N GLU A 25 7.04 12.23 -2.09
CA GLU A 25 6.08 13.31 -1.97
C GLU A 25 4.99 13.22 -3.04
N ALA A 26 5.35 12.85 -4.27
CA ALA A 26 4.40 12.62 -5.36
C ALA A 26 3.49 11.41 -5.12
N CYS A 27 3.87 10.48 -4.24
CA CYS A 27 3.00 9.39 -3.84
C CYS A 27 1.97 9.82 -2.79
N ARG A 28 1.96 11.09 -2.34
CA ARG A 28 0.99 11.66 -1.39
C ARG A 28 -0.23 12.25 -2.10
N SER A 29 -1.41 11.77 -1.71
CA SER A 29 -2.73 12.19 -2.17
C SER A 29 -3.35 13.23 -1.24
N ILE A 30 -2.89 13.29 0.00
CA ILE A 30 -3.28 14.23 1.05
C ILE A 30 -1.99 14.62 1.78
N PRO A 31 -1.76 15.91 2.11
CA PRO A 31 -0.62 16.36 2.91
C PRO A 31 -0.52 15.61 4.25
N ALA A 32 0.69 15.42 4.77
CA ALA A 32 0.90 14.62 5.99
C ALA A 32 0.32 15.26 7.25
N ASP A 33 0.26 16.58 7.27
CA ASP A 33 -0.32 17.41 8.31
C ASP A 33 -1.84 17.54 8.18
N HIS A 34 -2.44 17.04 7.09
CA HIS A 34 -3.88 17.11 6.89
C HIS A 34 -4.59 15.84 7.41
N PRO A 35 -5.58 15.97 8.32
CA PRO A 35 -6.28 14.83 8.95
C PRO A 35 -7.23 14.02 8.02
N GLY A 36 -7.29 14.34 6.74
CA GLY A 36 -8.31 13.87 5.79
C GLY A 36 -9.60 14.69 5.79
N PHE A 37 -10.61 14.19 5.08
CA PHE A 37 -11.91 14.85 4.92
C PHE A 37 -13.02 14.05 5.61
N LEU A 38 -14.03 14.75 6.12
CA LEU A 38 -15.22 14.17 6.75
C LEU A 38 -16.47 14.77 6.11
N SER A 39 -17.34 13.91 5.57
CA SER A 39 -18.63 14.27 5.01
C SER A 39 -19.74 13.57 5.78
N ILE A 40 -20.74 14.31 6.25
CA ILE A 40 -21.81 13.78 7.10
C ILE A 40 -23.13 13.88 6.36
N ASP A 41 -23.74 12.73 6.07
CA ASP A 41 -25.11 12.65 5.59
C ASP A 41 -26.05 12.55 6.80
N LYS A 42 -26.74 13.66 7.08
CA LYS A 42 -27.67 13.77 8.22
C LYS A 42 -28.96 12.98 7.99
N HIS A 43 -29.37 12.76 6.75
CA HIS A 43 -30.61 12.06 6.43
C HIS A 43 -30.43 10.54 6.58
N ALA A 44 -29.29 10.02 6.12
CA ALA A 44 -28.94 8.61 6.27
C ALA A 44 -28.33 8.28 7.65
N HIS A 45 -28.00 9.30 8.45
CA HIS A 45 -27.22 9.16 9.69
C HIS A 45 -25.87 8.46 9.48
N VAL A 46 -25.19 8.76 8.36
CA VAL A 46 -23.90 8.15 7.98
C VAL A 46 -22.82 9.21 7.90
N SER A 47 -21.62 8.87 8.38
CA SER A 47 -20.42 9.70 8.24
C SER A 47 -19.38 9.01 7.36
N TYR A 48 -18.92 9.70 6.32
CA TYR A 48 -17.91 9.24 5.38
C TYR A 48 -16.58 9.91 5.66
N THR A 49 -15.53 9.12 5.88
CA THR A 49 -14.17 9.63 6.17
C THR A 49 -13.22 9.28 5.03
N SER A 50 -12.61 10.29 4.42
CA SER A 50 -11.64 10.12 3.34
C SER A 50 -10.23 10.41 3.84
N ARG A 51 -9.38 9.38 3.87
CA ARG A 51 -7.98 9.44 4.30
C ARG A 51 -7.10 8.61 3.36
N ARG A 52 -5.80 8.90 3.37
CA ARG A 52 -4.80 8.11 2.64
C ARG A 52 -4.81 6.63 3.06
N ASN A 53 -4.82 6.39 4.36
CA ASN A 53 -4.85 5.06 4.95
C ASN A 53 -6.02 4.99 5.94
N PRO A 54 -6.75 3.87 6.02
CA PRO A 54 -7.69 3.62 7.11
C PRO A 54 -7.02 3.78 8.48
N ALA A 55 -7.78 4.26 9.47
CA ALA A 55 -7.26 4.46 10.83
C ALA A 55 -7.12 3.15 11.62
N HIS A 56 -7.98 2.17 11.34
CA HIS A 56 -7.97 0.87 12.00
C HIS A 56 -7.04 -0.10 11.27
N GLN A 57 -6.17 -0.76 12.03
CA GLN A 57 -5.14 -1.69 11.53
C GLN A 57 -5.74 -2.85 10.72
N ASP A 58 -6.86 -3.41 11.18
CA ASP A 58 -7.49 -4.57 10.53
C ASP A 58 -8.04 -4.18 9.15
N ILE A 59 -8.69 -3.02 9.06
CA ILE A 59 -9.18 -2.45 7.79
C ILE A 59 -8.01 -2.12 6.87
N TYR A 60 -6.93 -1.52 7.40
CA TYR A 60 -5.74 -1.22 6.63
C TYR A 60 -5.15 -2.47 5.97
N SER A 61 -5.09 -3.58 6.72
CA SER A 61 -4.53 -4.85 6.23
C SER A 61 -5.34 -5.40 5.05
N VAL A 62 -6.67 -5.42 5.18
CA VAL A 62 -7.59 -5.87 4.12
C VAL A 62 -7.49 -4.98 2.88
N VAL A 63 -7.55 -3.66 3.04
CA VAL A 63 -7.45 -2.71 1.91
C VAL A 63 -6.10 -2.82 1.21
N ARG A 64 -5.01 -2.96 1.98
CA ARG A 64 -3.67 -3.14 1.41
C ARG A 64 -3.58 -4.40 0.57
N GLN A 65 -4.11 -5.53 1.06
CA GLN A 65 -4.14 -6.78 0.32
C GLN A 65 -4.98 -6.67 -0.95
N ALA A 66 -6.15 -6.03 -0.88
CA ALA A 66 -7.00 -5.76 -2.03
C ALA A 66 -6.28 -4.95 -3.12
N CYS A 67 -5.53 -3.91 -2.74
CA CYS A 67 -4.73 -3.11 -3.67
C CYS A 67 -3.59 -3.92 -4.31
N VAL A 68 -2.83 -4.69 -3.52
CA VAL A 68 -1.73 -5.51 -4.04
C VAL A 68 -2.25 -6.56 -5.02
N ARG A 69 -3.35 -7.25 -4.68
CA ARG A 69 -3.98 -8.22 -5.59
C ARG A 69 -4.45 -7.56 -6.88
N SER A 70 -5.17 -6.45 -6.76
CA SER A 70 -5.69 -5.69 -7.91
C SER A 70 -4.61 -5.28 -8.91
N LEU A 71 -3.43 -4.86 -8.41
CA LEU A 71 -2.38 -4.28 -9.24
C LEU A 71 -1.32 -5.29 -9.68
N SER A 72 -1.20 -6.45 -9.02
CA SER A 72 -0.07 -7.36 -9.23
C SER A 72 -0.45 -8.83 -9.47
N CYS A 73 -1.61 -9.28 -8.99
CA CYS A 73 -1.97 -10.70 -9.04
C CYS A 73 -3.10 -10.96 -10.03
N GLU A 74 -4.11 -10.09 -10.04
CA GLU A 74 -5.29 -10.28 -10.86
C GLU A 74 -5.06 -9.66 -12.24
N ILE A 75 -5.43 -10.39 -13.29
CA ILE A 75 -5.16 -10.02 -14.69
C ILE A 75 -6.47 -9.79 -15.40
N CYS A 76 -6.70 -8.56 -15.87
CA CYS A 76 -7.79 -8.24 -16.78
C CYS A 76 -7.33 -8.48 -18.24
N PRO A 77 -8.10 -9.20 -19.08
CA PRO A 77 -7.84 -9.25 -20.52
C PRO A 77 -7.81 -7.84 -21.11
N GLY A 78 -6.74 -7.48 -21.82
CA GLY A 78 -6.56 -6.11 -22.34
C GLY A 78 -5.96 -5.11 -21.34
N ARG A 79 -5.71 -5.51 -20.08
CA ARG A 79 -5.07 -4.73 -19.00
C ARG A 79 -5.86 -3.51 -18.50
N GLU A 80 -7.09 -3.32 -18.96
CA GLU A 80 -8.01 -2.28 -18.51
C GLU A 80 -9.43 -2.85 -18.41
N GLY A 81 -10.14 -2.48 -17.34
CA GLY A 81 -11.52 -2.87 -17.12
C GLY A 81 -11.81 -3.38 -15.70
N PRO A 82 -13.08 -3.73 -15.44
CA PRO A 82 -13.52 -4.24 -14.16
C PRO A 82 -13.13 -5.71 -13.97
N ILE A 83 -12.73 -6.06 -12.75
CA ILE A 83 -12.52 -7.43 -12.27
C ILE A 83 -13.17 -7.58 -10.90
N PHE A 84 -13.65 -8.79 -10.61
CA PHE A 84 -14.21 -9.15 -9.32
C PHE A 84 -13.47 -10.36 -8.76
N PHE A 85 -13.02 -10.26 -7.51
CA PHE A 85 -12.30 -11.33 -6.83
C PHE A 85 -12.47 -11.19 -5.32
N GLY A 86 -12.27 -12.27 -4.56
CA GLY A 86 -12.41 -12.23 -3.11
C GLY A 86 -12.57 -13.59 -2.49
N GLU A 87 -12.61 -13.59 -1.16
CA GLU A 87 -12.84 -14.77 -0.33
C GLU A 87 -13.39 -14.34 1.03
N ASP A 88 -14.03 -15.26 1.76
CA ASP A 88 -14.69 -14.92 3.03
C ASP A 88 -13.72 -14.41 4.10
N ALA A 89 -12.46 -14.87 4.09
CA ALA A 89 -11.45 -14.47 5.07
C ALA A 89 -11.00 -13.01 4.94
N ASN A 90 -10.97 -12.48 3.71
CA ASN A 90 -10.39 -11.17 3.38
C ASN A 90 -11.37 -10.21 2.68
N GLY A 91 -12.62 -10.63 2.51
CA GLY A 91 -13.66 -9.88 1.83
C GLY A 91 -13.59 -9.98 0.30
N TYR A 92 -14.53 -9.28 -0.33
CA TYR A 92 -14.72 -9.25 -1.78
C TYR A 92 -14.40 -7.87 -2.34
N VAL A 93 -13.74 -7.84 -3.50
CA VAL A 93 -13.21 -6.65 -4.13
C VAL A 93 -13.75 -6.56 -5.55
N LEU A 94 -14.38 -5.44 -5.87
CA LEU A 94 -14.63 -5.00 -7.23
C LEU A 94 -13.56 -3.96 -7.58
N SER A 95 -12.66 -4.29 -8.51
CA SER A 95 -11.53 -3.45 -8.88
C SER A 95 -11.64 -3.04 -10.33
N HIS A 96 -11.32 -1.79 -10.65
CA HIS A 96 -11.26 -1.29 -12.01
C HIS A 96 -9.87 -0.69 -12.25
N THR A 97 -9.09 -1.35 -13.08
CA THR A 97 -7.76 -0.86 -13.48
C THR A 97 -7.88 -0.14 -14.82
N PHE A 98 -7.18 0.98 -14.95
CA PHE A 98 -7.17 1.82 -16.15
C PHE A 98 -5.79 2.46 -16.31
N PHE A 99 -5.47 2.90 -17.52
CA PHE A 99 -4.24 3.64 -17.78
C PHE A 99 -4.48 5.14 -17.84
N LEU A 100 -3.62 5.90 -17.18
CA LEU A 100 -3.57 7.35 -17.33
C LEU A 100 -2.46 7.72 -18.32
N LYS A 101 -2.78 8.52 -19.34
CA LYS A 101 -1.77 9.06 -20.26
C LYS A 101 -0.83 10.00 -19.51
N ASP A 102 0.46 9.71 -19.57
CA ASP A 102 1.48 10.45 -18.83
C ASP A 102 2.76 10.59 -19.68
N SER A 103 3.01 11.79 -20.18
CA SER A 103 4.15 12.07 -21.07
C SER A 103 5.52 11.91 -20.41
N GLN A 104 5.59 11.92 -19.08
CA GLN A 104 6.83 11.78 -18.31
C GLN A 104 7.06 10.34 -17.84
N ALA A 105 6.04 9.46 -17.96
CA ALA A 105 6.16 8.06 -17.59
C ALA A 105 6.78 7.22 -18.71
N ARG A 106 7.53 6.19 -18.32
CA ARG A 106 8.02 5.17 -19.27
C ARG A 106 6.82 4.52 -19.96
N GLY A 107 6.81 4.51 -21.29
CA GLY A 107 5.70 3.95 -22.07
C GLY A 107 4.48 4.88 -22.19
N LEU A 108 4.62 6.16 -21.79
CA LEU A 108 3.61 7.21 -21.92
C LEU A 108 2.30 6.96 -21.15
N GLN A 109 2.33 6.07 -20.16
CA GLN A 109 1.16 5.68 -19.36
C GLN A 109 1.53 5.35 -17.92
N ARG A 110 0.56 5.49 -17.01
CA ARG A 110 0.60 5.05 -15.61
C ARG A 110 -0.59 4.19 -15.26
#